data_AF-A0A5Q4TE70-F1
#
_entry.id   AF-A0A5Q4TE70-F1
#
_cell.length_a   1.000
_cell.length_b   1.000
_cell.length_c   1.000
_cell.angle_alpha   90.00
_cell.angle_beta   90.00
_cell.angle_gamma   90.00
#
_symmetry.space_group_name_H-M   'P 1'
#
loop_
_entity.id
_entity.type
_entity.pdbx_description
1 polymer ?
#
loop_
_entity_poly.entity_id
_entity_poly.type
_entity_poly.pdbx_seq_one_letter_code
_entity_poly.pdbx_strand_id
1 'polypeptide(L)'
;MSLHYEVVLACALRDDLPHDVIAALHWHLGERPGPPPGLDPDAHAYPLLEPDPQSALPGGDFASLRPGDHHGWGLFSRNLWLDDDLGRLDALLDLLAPHAEQDGYAGHFRATDATDPTVFVFRGGGHALHES
;
A
#
# COMPACT_ATOMS: atom_id res chain seq x y z
N MET A 1 -7.03 4.73 -23.26
CA MET A 1 -6.20 3.54 -22.98
C MET A 1 -5.79 3.70 -21.54
N SER A 2 -6.12 2.74 -20.66
CA SER A 2 -5.70 2.80 -19.27
C SER A 2 -4.26 2.33 -19.15
N LEU A 3 -3.45 3.11 -18.44
CA LEU A 3 -2.07 2.73 -18.13
C LEU A 3 -2.09 1.72 -16.98
N HIS A 4 -1.19 0.74 -17.03
CA HIS A 4 -1.06 -0.29 -16.01
C HIS A 4 0.24 -0.08 -15.26
N TYR A 5 0.18 -0.20 -13.95
CA TYR A 5 1.31 0.06 -13.07
C TYR A 5 1.56 -1.13 -12.16
N GLU A 6 2.81 -1.52 -12.06
CA GLU A 6 3.26 -2.35 -10.95
C GLU A 6 3.45 -1.43 -9.74
N VAL A 7 2.68 -1.67 -8.69
CA VAL A 7 2.77 -0.93 -7.42
C VAL A 7 3.25 -1.87 -6.34
N VAL A 8 4.33 -1.50 -5.67
CA VAL A 8 4.98 -2.31 -4.63
C VAL A 8 5.00 -1.51 -3.33
N LEU A 9 4.31 -1.98 -2.29
CA LEU A 9 4.49 -1.51 -0.92
C LEU A 9 5.43 -2.47 -0.18
N ALA A 10 6.40 -1.92 0.53
CA ALA A 10 7.30 -2.69 1.36
C ALA A 10 7.76 -1.83 2.54
N CYS A 11 7.03 -1.89 3.65
CA CYS A 11 7.31 -1.07 4.82
C CYS A 11 7.16 -1.86 6.13
N ALA A 12 7.96 -1.44 7.11
CA ALA A 12 7.85 -1.86 8.49
C ALA A 12 7.07 -0.80 9.27
N LEU A 13 6.12 -1.26 10.07
CA LEU A 13 5.19 -0.45 10.84
C LEU A 13 5.36 -0.74 12.33
N ARG A 14 5.08 0.26 13.16
CA ARG A 14 5.28 0.20 14.62
C ARG A 14 4.43 -0.87 15.31
N ASP A 15 4.85 -1.34 16.48
CA ASP A 15 4.13 -2.35 17.26
C ASP A 15 2.83 -1.82 17.90
N ASP A 16 2.78 -0.50 18.14
CA ASP A 16 1.64 0.25 18.68
C ASP A 16 0.60 0.64 17.63
N LEU A 17 0.54 -0.10 16.51
CA LEU A 17 -0.41 0.14 15.42
C LEU A 17 -1.86 0.20 15.97
N PRO A 18 -2.58 1.32 15.75
CA PRO A 18 -3.96 1.42 16.19
C PRO A 18 -4.85 0.33 15.58
N HIS A 19 -5.81 -0.17 16.35
CA HIS A 19 -6.66 -1.29 15.95
C HIS A 19 -7.54 -0.96 14.72
N ASP A 20 -7.95 0.29 14.57
CA ASP A 20 -8.65 0.81 13.40
C ASP A 20 -7.77 0.83 12.15
N VAL A 21 -6.48 1.19 12.27
CA VAL A 21 -5.50 1.12 11.18
C VAL A 21 -5.28 -0.34 10.76
N ILE A 22 -5.08 -1.26 11.72
CA ILE A 22 -4.97 -2.70 11.43
C ILE A 22 -6.24 -3.21 10.70
N ALA A 23 -7.43 -2.80 11.16
CA ALA A 23 -8.69 -3.18 10.52
C ALA A 23 -8.82 -2.61 9.10
N ALA A 24 -8.33 -1.39 8.85
CA ALA A 24 -8.32 -0.77 7.52
C ALA A 24 -7.37 -1.51 6.58
N LEU A 25 -6.18 -1.92 7.06
CA LEU A 25 -5.24 -2.71 6.28
C LEU A 25 -5.80 -4.10 5.93
N HIS A 26 -6.39 -4.81 6.89
CA HIS A 26 -7.06 -6.09 6.60
C HIS A 26 -8.21 -5.95 5.60
N TRP A 27 -8.95 -4.84 5.64
CA TRP A 27 -9.97 -4.57 4.63
C TRP A 27 -9.35 -4.28 3.26
N HIS A 28 -8.29 -3.46 3.18
CA HIS A 28 -7.59 -3.19 1.93
C HIS A 28 -6.96 -4.45 1.31
N LEU A 29 -6.57 -5.44 2.12
CA LEU A 29 -6.06 -6.74 1.69
C LEU A 29 -7.16 -7.72 1.23
N GLY A 30 -8.45 -7.36 1.35
CA GLY A 30 -9.55 -8.26 1.06
C GLY A 30 -9.81 -9.33 2.14
N GLU A 31 -9.10 -9.26 3.28
CA GLU A 31 -9.21 -10.26 4.36
C GLU A 31 -10.42 -10.01 5.29
N ARG A 32 -11.05 -8.83 5.15
CA ARG A 32 -12.22 -8.42 5.91
C ARG A 32 -13.37 -7.97 5.00
N PRO A 33 -14.62 -8.38 5.27
CA PRO A 33 -15.77 -7.83 4.55
C PRO A 33 -16.06 -6.39 5.00
N GLY A 34 -15.90 -5.45 4.08
CA GLY A 34 -16.28 -4.04 4.23
C GLY A 34 -15.34 -3.17 5.08
N PRO A 35 -15.37 -1.84 4.88
CA PRO A 35 -14.47 -0.91 5.54
C PRO A 35 -14.76 -0.82 7.05
N PRO A 36 -13.73 -0.57 7.89
CA PRO A 36 -13.94 -0.31 9.30
C PRO A 36 -14.64 1.04 9.54
N PRO A 37 -15.33 1.23 10.68
CA PRO A 37 -15.89 2.51 11.06
C PRO A 37 -14.80 3.59 11.20
N GLY A 38 -15.08 4.81 10.74
CA GLY A 38 -14.17 5.94 10.87
C GLY A 38 -13.16 6.11 9.72
N LEU A 39 -13.06 5.14 8.82
CA LEU A 39 -12.32 5.29 7.57
C LEU A 39 -13.09 6.22 6.62
N ASP A 40 -12.41 7.20 6.04
CA ASP A 40 -13.02 8.13 5.09
C ASP A 40 -13.46 7.36 3.82
N PRO A 41 -14.77 7.26 3.53
CA PRO A 41 -15.27 6.51 2.39
C PRO A 41 -14.93 7.17 1.05
N ASP A 42 -14.69 8.49 1.04
CA ASP A 42 -14.31 9.18 -0.19
C ASP A 42 -12.85 8.91 -0.50
N ALA A 43 -11.95 8.92 0.49
CA ALA A 43 -10.53 8.62 0.29
C ALA A 43 -10.27 7.11 0.06
N HIS A 44 -11.00 6.26 0.78
CA HIS A 44 -10.87 4.80 0.76
C HIS A 44 -12.17 4.15 0.29
N ALA A 45 -12.42 4.21 -1.02
CA ALA A 45 -13.67 3.74 -1.61
C ALA A 45 -13.75 2.20 -1.76
N TYR A 46 -12.61 1.51 -1.92
CA TYR A 46 -12.51 0.06 -2.12
C TYR A 46 -11.16 -0.51 -1.66
N PRO A 47 -11.02 -1.84 -1.50
CA PRO A 47 -9.75 -2.50 -1.22
C PRO A 47 -8.73 -2.28 -2.35
N LEU A 48 -7.60 -1.62 -2.05
CA LEU A 48 -6.56 -1.32 -3.04
C LEU A 48 -5.46 -2.39 -3.11
N LEU A 49 -5.35 -3.24 -2.10
CA LEU A 49 -4.27 -4.22 -1.94
C LEU A 49 -4.77 -5.66 -2.10
N GLU A 50 -6.06 -5.86 -2.35
CA GLU A 50 -6.65 -7.17 -2.56
C GLU A 50 -6.02 -7.79 -3.83
N PRO A 51 -5.30 -8.93 -3.71
CA PRO A 51 -4.63 -9.51 -4.85
C PRO A 51 -5.62 -10.01 -5.91
N ASP A 52 -5.48 -9.56 -7.16
CA ASP A 52 -6.28 -10.09 -8.26
C ASP A 52 -5.78 -11.50 -8.66
N PRO A 53 -6.60 -12.56 -8.51
CA PRO A 53 -6.23 -13.92 -8.92
C PRO A 53 -6.02 -14.06 -10.43
N GLN A 54 -6.45 -13.09 -11.24
CA GLN A 54 -6.30 -13.04 -12.69
C GLN A 54 -5.27 -11.99 -13.13
N SER A 55 -4.48 -11.44 -12.21
CA SER A 55 -3.48 -10.42 -12.50
C SER A 55 -2.55 -10.81 -13.64
N ALA A 56 -2.31 -9.85 -14.54
CA ALA A 56 -1.39 -10.01 -15.66
C ALA A 56 0.09 -9.81 -15.25
N LEU A 57 0.39 -9.48 -13.99
CA LEU A 57 1.77 -9.36 -13.53
C LEU A 57 2.47 -10.72 -13.60
N PRO A 58 3.72 -10.79 -14.08
CA PRO A 58 4.54 -11.99 -13.95
C PRO A 58 4.67 -12.38 -12.48
N GLY A 59 4.28 -13.62 -12.15
CA GLY A 59 4.23 -14.10 -10.76
C GLY A 59 2.95 -13.74 -9.98
N GLY A 60 2.03 -13.01 -10.60
CA GLY A 60 0.75 -12.59 -10.03
C GLY A 60 0.87 -11.45 -9.01
N ASP A 61 -0.29 -11.05 -8.51
CA ASP A 61 -0.42 -10.14 -7.38
C ASP A 61 -0.14 -10.86 -6.07
N PHE A 62 0.38 -10.13 -5.09
CA PHE A 62 0.58 -10.63 -3.74
C PHE A 62 0.46 -9.48 -2.74
N ALA A 63 -0.21 -9.71 -1.63
CA ALA A 63 -0.23 -8.78 -0.51
C ALA A 63 -0.32 -9.52 0.81
N SER A 64 0.33 -9.00 1.85
CA SER A 64 0.29 -9.58 3.19
C SER A 64 0.66 -8.55 4.25
N LEU A 65 -0.09 -8.56 5.35
CA LEU A 65 0.27 -7.93 6.61
C LEU A 65 0.62 -9.03 7.61
N ARG A 66 1.81 -8.96 8.22
CA ARG A 66 2.27 -9.97 9.18
C ARG A 66 2.95 -9.32 10.39
N PRO A 67 2.90 -9.95 11.57
CA PRO A 67 3.80 -9.57 12.67
C PRO A 67 5.26 -9.66 12.20
N GLY A 68 6.07 -8.65 12.52
CA GLY A 68 7.50 -8.57 12.23
C GLY A 68 8.37 -9.06 13.39
N ASP A 69 9.68 -9.15 13.14
CA ASP A 69 10.66 -9.73 14.08
C ASP A 69 10.84 -8.94 15.39
N HIS A 70 10.41 -7.67 15.44
CA HIS A 70 10.59 -6.75 16.58
C HIS A 70 9.28 -6.32 17.26
N HIS A 71 8.22 -7.15 17.20
CA HIS A 71 6.86 -6.82 17.65
C HIS A 71 6.10 -5.81 16.78
N GLY A 72 6.75 -5.22 15.77
CA GLY A 72 6.10 -4.41 14.73
C GLY A 72 5.30 -5.22 13.72
N TRP A 73 4.87 -4.57 12.64
CA TRP A 73 4.17 -5.20 11.52
C TRP A 73 4.94 -5.01 10.21
N GLY A 74 5.01 -6.06 9.39
CA GLY A 74 5.49 -5.98 8.03
C GLY A 74 4.32 -5.95 7.06
N LEU A 75 4.20 -4.87 6.28
CA LEU A 75 3.30 -4.79 5.14
C LEU A 75 4.12 -4.95 3.86
N PHE A 76 3.74 -5.95 3.06
CA PHE A 76 4.28 -6.12 1.72
C PHE A 76 3.14 -6.32 0.75
N SER A 77 3.15 -5.57 -0.35
CA SER A 77 2.26 -5.80 -1.48
C SER A 77 2.98 -5.58 -2.81
N ARG A 78 2.48 -6.27 -3.83
CA ARG A 78 2.84 -6.11 -5.23
C ARG A 78 1.57 -6.35 -6.03
N ASN A 79 1.01 -5.29 -6.58
CA ASN A 79 -0.27 -5.31 -7.26
C ASN A 79 -0.20 -4.63 -8.62
N LEU A 80 -1.06 -5.07 -9.53
CA LEU A 80 -1.29 -4.40 -10.81
C LEU A 80 -2.40 -3.36 -10.64
N TRP A 81 -2.06 -2.08 -10.76
CA TRP A 81 -3.01 -0.98 -10.63
C TRP A 81 -3.27 -0.31 -11.97
N LEU A 82 -4.48 0.25 -12.13
CA LEU A 82 -4.77 1.18 -13.21
C LEU A 82 -4.39 2.60 -12.81
N ASP A 83 -4.32 3.51 -13.79
CA ASP A 83 -4.09 4.93 -13.56
C ASP A 83 -5.11 5.57 -12.60
N ASP A 84 -6.37 5.14 -12.66
CA ASP A 84 -7.42 5.60 -11.74
C ASP A 84 -7.14 5.21 -10.27
N ASP A 85 -6.57 4.02 -10.03
CA ASP A 85 -6.22 3.54 -8.69
C ASP A 85 -4.99 4.28 -8.14
N LEU A 86 -4.05 4.65 -9.00
CA LEU A 86 -2.87 5.44 -8.62
C LEU A 86 -3.24 6.79 -8.02
N GLY A 87 -4.35 7.40 -8.45
CA GLY A 87 -4.90 8.61 -7.84
C GLY A 87 -5.33 8.42 -6.37
N ARG A 88 -5.39 7.18 -5.89
CA ARG A 88 -5.71 6.82 -4.49
C ARG A 88 -4.47 6.45 -3.66
N LEU A 89 -3.29 6.39 -4.28
CA LEU A 89 -2.05 6.02 -3.60
C LEU A 89 -1.77 6.94 -2.40
N ASP A 90 -1.96 8.25 -2.56
CA ASP A 90 -1.71 9.22 -1.49
C ASP A 90 -2.53 8.93 -0.23
N ALA A 91 -3.81 8.57 -0.35
CA ALA A 91 -4.65 8.24 0.79
C ALA A 91 -4.15 6.99 1.54
N LEU A 92 -3.65 5.99 0.80
CA LEU A 92 -3.06 4.81 1.41
C LEU A 92 -1.73 5.12 2.09
N LEU A 93 -0.90 5.98 1.50
CA LEU A 93 0.37 6.41 2.09
C LEU A 93 0.13 7.29 3.32
N ASP A 94 -0.87 8.17 3.32
CA ASP A 94 -1.29 8.99 4.46
C ASP A 94 -1.78 8.11 5.63
N LEU A 95 -2.45 6.99 5.34
CA LEU A 95 -2.85 6.00 6.34
C LEU A 95 -1.63 5.31 6.97
N LEU A 96 -0.56 5.06 6.19
CA LEU A 96 0.60 4.27 6.61
C LEU A 96 1.71 5.11 7.26
N ALA A 97 2.02 6.27 6.69
CA ALA A 97 3.20 7.07 7.02
C ALA A 97 3.32 7.45 8.50
N PRO A 98 2.23 7.82 9.22
CA PRO A 98 2.30 8.12 10.65
C PRO A 98 2.72 6.92 11.50
N HIS A 99 2.60 5.71 10.97
CA HIS A 99 2.85 4.46 11.67
C HIS A 99 4.08 3.71 11.16
N ALA A 100 4.86 4.33 10.27
CA ALA A 100 6.14 3.80 9.85
C ALA A 100 7.09 3.62 11.06
N GLU A 101 7.78 2.48 11.11
CA GLU A 101 8.79 2.21 12.15
C GLU A 101 10.00 3.14 12.02
N GLN A 102 10.37 3.47 10.78
CA GLN A 102 11.49 4.35 10.46
C GLN A 102 11.22 5.16 9.19
N ASP A 103 11.88 6.31 9.09
CA ASP A 103 11.96 7.07 7.85
C ASP A 103 12.73 6.28 6.79
N GLY A 104 12.35 6.41 5.53
CA GLY A 104 13.05 5.79 4.40
C GLY A 104 12.12 5.17 3.37
N TYR A 105 12.65 4.19 2.63
CA TYR A 105 11.94 3.52 1.55
C TYR A 105 10.65 2.85 2.05
N ALA A 106 9.54 3.15 1.38
CA ALA A 106 8.24 2.56 1.66
C ALA A 106 7.72 1.72 0.47
N GLY A 107 8.30 1.89 -0.71
CA GLY A 107 7.89 1.17 -1.91
C GLY A 107 8.15 1.99 -3.18
N HIS A 108 7.57 1.52 -4.29
CA HIS A 108 7.62 2.22 -5.57
C HIS A 108 6.45 1.85 -6.46
N PHE A 109 6.23 2.64 -7.52
CA PHE A 109 5.41 2.23 -8.64
C PHE A 109 6.13 2.49 -9.97
N ARG A 110 5.77 1.73 -11.00
CA ARG A 110 6.22 1.98 -12.38
C ARG A 110 5.16 1.55 -13.38
N ALA A 111 5.09 2.23 -14.52
CA ALA A 111 4.30 1.72 -15.63
C ALA A 111 4.91 0.40 -16.10
N THR A 112 4.08 -0.56 -16.53
CA THR A 112 4.54 -1.91 -16.92
C THR A 112 5.43 -1.91 -18.17
N ASP A 113 5.42 -0.83 -18.95
CA ASP A 113 6.29 -0.59 -20.11
C ASP A 113 7.48 0.33 -19.80
N ALA A 114 7.59 0.86 -18.57
CA ALA A 114 8.67 1.72 -18.11
C ALA A 114 9.77 0.93 -17.37
N THR A 115 10.98 1.47 -17.39
CA THR A 115 12.14 0.88 -16.70
C THR A 115 12.39 1.53 -15.34
N ASP A 116 12.25 2.84 -15.28
CA ASP A 116 12.53 3.64 -14.09
C ASP A 116 11.30 3.75 -13.19
N PRO A 117 11.41 3.42 -11.89
CA PRO A 117 10.30 3.53 -10.95
C PRO A 117 10.23 4.92 -10.30
N THR A 118 9.04 5.29 -9.86
CA THR A 118 8.83 6.36 -8.89
C THR A 118 8.81 5.75 -7.49
N VAL A 119 9.79 6.12 -6.68
CA VAL A 119 9.95 5.64 -5.31
C VAL A 119 9.13 6.52 -4.37
N PHE A 120 8.47 5.92 -3.40
CA PHE A 120 7.87 6.65 -2.29
C PHE A 120 8.59 6.34 -0.98
N VAL A 121 8.77 7.38 -0.17
CA VAL A 121 9.49 7.32 1.11
C VAL A 121 8.64 7.88 2.22
N PHE A 122 8.76 7.31 3.42
CA PHE A 122 8.21 7.88 4.64
C PHE A 122 9.22 8.80 5.31
N ARG A 123 8.73 9.94 5.82
CA ARG A 123 9.54 10.91 6.54
C ARG A 123 8.72 11.69 7.55
N GLY A 124 9.08 11.61 8.83
CA GLY A 124 8.47 12.42 9.88
C GLY A 124 6.96 12.25 10.01
N GLY A 125 6.44 11.05 9.69
CA GLY A 125 5.01 10.73 9.72
C GLY A 125 4.22 11.10 8.46
N GLY A 126 4.87 11.64 7.42
CA GLY A 126 4.28 11.84 6.09
C GLY A 126 5.06 11.10 5.01
N HIS A 127 4.69 11.29 3.74
CA HIS A 127 5.37 10.68 2.59
C HIS A 127 5.82 11.70 1.55
N ALA A 128 6.76 11.27 0.71
CA ALA A 128 7.21 12.01 -0.46
C ALA A 128 7.49 11.06 -1.63
N LEU A 129 7.36 11.56 -2.85
CA LEU A 129 7.72 10.85 -4.08
C LEU A 129 9.09 11.31 -4.58
N HIS A 130 9.87 10.36 -5.07
CA HIS A 130 11.16 10.58 -5.72
C HIS A 130 11.20 9.83 -7.05
N GLU A 131 11.43 10.56 -8.14
CA GLU A 131 11.74 9.95 -9.44
C GLU A 131 13.19 9.47 -9.42
N SER A 132 13.42 8.25 -9.89
CA SER A 132 14.75 7.61 -9.97
C SER A 132 15.61 8.22 -11.07
#